data_AF-A0A7K7GE43-F1
#
_entry.id   AF-A0A7K7GE43-F1
#
_cell.length_a   1.000
_cell.length_b   1.000
_cell.length_c   1.000
_cell.angle_alpha   90.00
_cell.angle_beta   90.00
_cell.angle_gamma   90.00
#
_symmetry.space_group_name_H-M   'P 1'
#
loop_
_entity.id
_entity.type
_entity.pdbx_description
1 polymer ?
#
loop_
_entity_poly.entity_id
_entity_poly.type
_entity_poly.pdbx_seq_one_letter_code
_entity_poly.pdbx_strand_id
1 'polypeptide(L)'
;MLILLAFIIVFHITSAALLFISTIDNAWWVGDNFSTDVWRMCDTNTSTCTAITDEFNEYQSIQAVQATMILSTIFCCVAFLVFILQLFRLKQGERFVLTSVIQLLSCLCVMIAASIYTDRHEDLHQSHGYRMEVSKGQYGYSFVLAWIAFAFTLISGVMYLVLRKRK
;
A
#
# COMPACT_ATOMS: atom_id res chain seq x y z
N MET A 1 25.46 -9.43 -13.56
CA MET A 1 24.04 -9.77 -13.81
C MET A 1 23.33 -10.20 -12.54
N LEU A 2 23.90 -11.14 -11.77
CA LEU A 2 23.31 -11.65 -10.53
C LEU A 2 23.11 -10.58 -9.44
N ILE A 3 24.06 -9.66 -9.24
CA ILE A 3 23.94 -8.58 -8.24
C ILE A 3 22.76 -7.66 -8.55
N LEU A 4 22.63 -7.22 -9.81
CA LEU A 4 21.51 -6.39 -10.25
C LEU A 4 20.18 -7.11 -10.07
N LEU A 5 20.12 -8.39 -10.44
CA LEU A 5 18.94 -9.23 -10.27
C LEU A 5 18.56 -9.37 -8.78
N ALA A 6 19.53 -9.63 -7.92
CA ALA A 6 19.32 -9.71 -6.48
C ALA A 6 18.78 -8.39 -5.92
N PHE A 7 19.35 -7.24 -6.35
CA PHE A 7 18.86 -5.92 -5.96
C PHE A 7 17.40 -5.69 -6.38
N ILE A 8 17.03 -6.04 -7.62
CA ILE A 8 15.65 -5.92 -8.11
C ILE A 8 14.69 -6.77 -7.27
N ILE A 9 15.07 -8.02 -6.99
CA ILE A 9 14.25 -8.95 -6.19
C ILE A 9 14.06 -8.41 -4.78
N VAL A 10 15.15 -7.99 -4.11
CA VAL A 10 15.08 -7.40 -2.76
C VAL A 10 14.19 -6.16 -2.77
N PHE A 11 14.39 -5.26 -3.73
CA PHE A 11 13.61 -4.04 -3.84
C PHE A 11 12.11 -4.31 -4.04
N HIS A 12 11.76 -5.32 -4.84
CA HIS A 12 10.38 -5.74 -5.04
C HIS A 12 9.77 -6.37 -3.79
N ILE A 13 10.52 -7.22 -3.08
CA ILE A 13 10.09 -7.84 -1.81
C ILE A 13 9.88 -6.76 -0.75
N THR A 14 10.78 -5.79 -0.65
CA THR A 14 10.61 -4.64 0.25
C THR A 14 9.34 -3.86 -0.10
N SER A 15 9.09 -3.59 -1.39
CA SER A 15 7.85 -2.93 -1.83
C SER A 15 6.61 -3.69 -1.37
N ALA A 16 6.59 -5.01 -1.56
CA ALA A 16 5.49 -5.87 -1.13
C ALA A 16 5.32 -5.87 0.40
N ALA A 17 6.41 -5.96 1.17
CA ALA A 17 6.36 -5.92 2.63
C ALA A 17 5.78 -4.59 3.14
N LEU A 18 6.19 -3.46 2.56
CA LEU A 18 5.63 -2.14 2.89
C LEU A 18 4.13 -2.05 2.58
N LEU A 19 3.70 -2.56 1.41
CA LEU A 19 2.28 -2.64 1.06
C LEU A 19 1.49 -3.53 2.03
N PHE A 20 2.02 -4.68 2.42
CA PHE A 20 1.36 -5.55 3.39
C PHE A 20 1.22 -4.90 4.77
N ILE A 21 2.29 -4.30 5.30
CA ILE A 21 2.26 -3.65 6.62
C ILE A 21 1.28 -2.48 6.60
N SER A 22 1.39 -1.60 5.59
CA SER A 22 0.48 -0.46 5.44
C SER A 22 -0.98 -0.90 5.22
N THR A 23 -1.22 -2.02 4.54
CA THR A 23 -2.59 -2.51 4.34
C THR A 23 -3.17 -3.16 5.59
N ILE A 24 -2.39 -3.95 6.33
CA ILE A 24 -2.93 -4.80 7.41
C ILE A 24 -3.06 -4.03 8.73
N ASP A 25 -2.09 -3.20 9.07
CA ASP A 25 -2.07 -2.59 10.40
C ASP A 25 -2.90 -1.31 10.49
N ASN A 26 -3.68 -1.22 11.57
CA ASN A 26 -4.62 -0.13 11.83
C ASN A 26 -3.92 1.02 12.56
N ALA A 27 -2.91 1.57 11.90
CA ALA A 27 -2.08 2.66 12.40
C ALA A 27 -1.85 3.71 11.31
N TRP A 28 -2.90 4.06 10.55
CA TRP A 28 -2.84 5.20 9.63
C TRP A 28 -3.07 6.53 10.36
N TRP A 29 -3.76 6.47 11.50
CA TRP A 29 -4.04 7.53 12.44
C TRP A 29 -3.90 6.99 13.84
N VAL A 30 -3.14 7.71 14.65
CA VAL A 30 -2.78 7.30 16.01
C VAL A 30 -2.92 8.48 16.95
N GLY A 31 -3.33 8.20 18.18
CA GLY A 31 -3.33 9.14 19.29
C GLY A 31 -2.82 8.46 20.55
N ASP A 32 -2.82 9.18 21.67
CA ASP A 32 -2.28 8.66 22.94
C ASP A 32 -2.94 7.35 23.39
N ASN A 33 -4.25 7.25 23.14
CA ASN A 33 -5.11 6.18 23.65
C ASN A 33 -5.75 5.32 22.55
N PHE A 34 -5.38 5.51 21.28
CA PHE A 34 -6.02 4.79 20.18
C PHE A 34 -5.11 4.63 18.94
N SER A 35 -5.46 3.64 18.12
CA SER A 35 -4.90 3.40 16.79
C SER A 35 -6.03 2.95 15.86
N THR A 36 -6.17 3.51 14.65
CA THR A 36 -7.35 3.25 13.81
C THR A 36 -7.08 3.12 12.30
N ASP A 37 -8.17 3.12 11.51
CA ASP A 37 -8.32 3.33 10.05
C ASP A 37 -8.64 2.11 9.19
N VAL A 38 -7.73 1.60 8.36
CA VAL A 38 -8.11 0.83 7.16
C VAL A 38 -9.12 -0.28 7.45
N TRP A 39 -9.04 -0.97 8.60
CA TRP A 39 -10.01 -2.01 8.96
C TRP A 39 -10.71 -1.80 10.29
N ARG A 40 -10.01 -1.24 11.29
CA ARG A 40 -10.45 -1.26 12.69
C ARG A 40 -10.02 0.00 13.42
N MET A 41 -10.77 0.31 14.47
CA MET A 41 -10.42 1.24 15.52
C MET A 41 -10.09 0.45 16.78
N CYS A 42 -8.94 0.71 17.39
CA CYS A 42 -8.46 0.05 18.60
C CYS A 42 -8.20 1.07 19.72
N ASP A 43 -8.76 0.81 20.90
CA ASP A 43 -8.45 1.49 22.16
C ASP A 43 -7.22 0.82 22.79
N THR A 44 -6.14 1.58 23.00
CA THR A 44 -4.90 1.04 23.56
C THR A 44 -4.99 0.80 25.07
N ASN A 45 -5.87 1.52 25.78
CA ASN A 45 -6.06 1.36 27.22
C ASN A 45 -6.88 0.10 27.55
N THR A 46 -7.95 -0.13 26.79
CA THR A 46 -8.84 -1.29 27.02
C THR A 46 -8.47 -2.50 26.17
N SER A 47 -7.55 -2.37 25.20
CA SER A 47 -7.20 -3.40 24.22
C SER A 47 -8.41 -3.91 23.41
N THR A 48 -9.44 -3.08 23.28
CA THR A 48 -10.64 -3.40 22.51
C THR A 48 -10.52 -2.85 21.10
N CYS A 49 -10.88 -3.65 20.10
CA CYS A 49 -10.87 -3.23 18.70
C CYS A 49 -12.24 -3.47 18.07
N THR A 50 -12.78 -2.44 17.42
CA THR A 50 -14.04 -2.49 16.67
C THR A 50 -13.77 -2.30 15.19
N ALA A 51 -14.46 -3.05 14.33
CA ALA A 51 -14.36 -2.88 12.90
C ALA A 51 -14.96 -1.53 12.46
N ILE A 52 -14.38 -0.92 11.43
CA ILE A 52 -14.99 0.22 10.75
C ILE A 52 -15.98 -0.32 9.71
N THR A 53 -17.23 0.07 9.86
CA THR A 53 -18.39 -0.42 9.10
C THR A 53 -19.11 0.74 8.40
N ASP A 54 -20.16 0.42 7.66
CA ASP A 54 -21.05 1.38 6.99
C ASP A 54 -21.84 2.29 7.94
N GLU A 55 -21.76 2.06 9.25
CA GLU A 55 -22.29 2.98 10.28
C GLU A 55 -21.48 4.29 10.36
N PHE A 56 -20.27 4.34 9.78
CA PHE A 56 -19.43 5.54 9.74
C PHE A 56 -19.81 6.43 8.55
N ASN A 57 -20.03 7.73 8.80
CA ASN A 57 -20.41 8.70 7.75
C ASN A 57 -19.46 8.71 6.54
N GLU A 58 -18.16 8.54 6.78
CA GLU A 58 -17.12 8.55 5.75
C GLU A 58 -16.68 7.14 5.30
N TYR A 59 -17.51 6.12 5.56
CA TYR A 59 -17.18 4.74 5.22
C TYR A 59 -16.89 4.53 3.73
N GLN A 60 -17.55 5.27 2.83
CA GLN A 60 -17.29 5.17 1.39
C GLN A 60 -15.84 5.54 1.03
N SER A 61 -15.30 6.58 1.67
CA SER A 61 -13.92 7.01 1.51
C SER A 61 -12.95 5.91 1.99
N ILE A 62 -13.21 5.34 3.18
CA ILE A 62 -12.43 4.22 3.72
C ILE A 62 -12.55 2.97 2.86
N GLN A 63 -13.74 2.66 2.34
CA GLN A 63 -13.96 1.50 1.49
C GLN A 63 -13.16 1.61 0.18
N ALA A 64 -13.04 2.82 -0.39
CA ALA A 64 -12.18 3.07 -1.53
C ALA A 64 -10.70 2.85 -1.17
N VAL A 65 -10.24 3.34 -0.01
CA VAL A 65 -8.88 3.09 0.49
C VAL A 65 -8.62 1.59 0.69
N GLN A 66 -9.53 0.86 1.33
CA GLN A 66 -9.45 -0.60 1.52
C GLN A 66 -9.30 -1.33 0.19
N ALA A 67 -10.20 -1.07 -0.76
CA ALA A 67 -10.19 -1.73 -2.06
C ALA A 67 -8.92 -1.44 -2.85
N THR A 68 -8.46 -0.19 -2.84
CA THR A 68 -7.25 0.23 -3.57
C THR A 68 -5.97 -0.28 -2.93
N MET A 69 -5.88 -0.35 -1.59
CA MET A 69 -4.75 -0.98 -0.89
C MET A 69 -4.66 -2.50 -1.16
N ILE A 70 -5.80 -3.21 -1.12
CA ILE A 70 -5.86 -4.63 -1.51
C ILE A 70 -5.38 -4.80 -2.96
N LEU A 71 -5.92 -4.00 -3.89
CA LEU A 71 -5.59 -4.11 -5.30
C LEU A 71 -4.11 -3.79 -5.56
N SER A 72 -3.55 -2.80 -4.86
CA SER A 72 -2.12 -2.49 -4.92
C SER A 72 -1.27 -3.68 -4.48
N THR A 73 -1.62 -4.32 -3.37
CA THR A 73 -0.92 -5.50 -2.84
C THR A 73 -1.01 -6.68 -3.81
N ILE A 74 -2.20 -6.96 -4.36
CA ILE A 74 -2.40 -8.02 -5.36
C ILE A 74 -1.55 -7.77 -6.60
N PHE A 75 -1.59 -6.56 -7.18
CA PHE A 75 -0.81 -6.25 -8.36
C PHE A 75 0.70 -6.33 -8.10
N CYS A 76 1.18 -5.90 -6.93
CA CYS A 76 2.60 -6.05 -6.58
C CYS A 76 3.02 -7.54 -6.54
N CYS A 77 2.21 -8.41 -5.96
CA CYS A 77 2.45 -9.86 -5.94
C CYS A 77 2.40 -10.49 -7.34
N VAL A 78 1.40 -10.12 -8.15
CA VAL A 78 1.29 -10.61 -9.53
C VAL A 78 2.47 -10.14 -10.38
N ALA A 79 2.89 -8.88 -10.25
CA ALA A 79 4.06 -8.35 -10.94
C ALA A 79 5.32 -9.15 -10.59
N PHE A 80 5.49 -9.55 -9.32
CA PHE A 80 6.60 -10.39 -8.90
C PHE A 80 6.56 -11.77 -9.58
N LEU A 81 5.41 -12.44 -9.59
CA LEU A 81 5.28 -13.74 -10.25
C LEU A 81 5.55 -13.63 -11.76
N VAL A 82 4.99 -12.62 -12.42
CA VAL A 82 5.22 -12.34 -13.84
C VAL A 82 6.70 -12.05 -14.10
N PHE A 83 7.37 -11.31 -13.20
CA PHE A 83 8.81 -11.05 -13.32
C PHE A 83 9.60 -12.36 -13.34
N ILE A 84 9.34 -13.26 -12.38
CA ILE A 84 10.00 -14.56 -12.32
C ILE A 84 9.73 -15.37 -13.60
N LEU A 85 8.50 -15.37 -14.12
CA LEU A 85 8.17 -16.03 -15.39
C LEU A 85 8.94 -15.41 -16.58
N GLN A 86 9.04 -14.08 -16.64
CA GLN A 86 9.79 -13.38 -17.68
C GLN A 86 11.29 -13.67 -17.61
N LEU A 87 11.88 -13.90 -16.42
CA LEU A 87 13.29 -14.30 -16.33
C LEU A 87 13.59 -15.56 -17.14
N PHE A 88 12.68 -16.54 -17.16
CA PHE A 88 12.86 -17.79 -17.92
C PHE A 88 12.38 -17.69 -19.37
N ARG A 89 11.24 -17.02 -19.62
CA ARG A 89 10.58 -17.04 -20.93
C ARG A 89 11.02 -15.94 -21.89
N LEU A 90 11.44 -14.79 -21.37
CA LEU A 90 11.73 -13.61 -22.19
C LEU A 90 12.96 -13.86 -23.07
N LYS A 91 12.94 -13.41 -24.32
CA LYS A 91 14.12 -13.51 -25.17
C LYS A 91 15.16 -12.52 -24.71
N GLN A 92 16.39 -12.82 -25.06
CA GLN A 92 17.51 -12.00 -24.69
C GLN A 92 17.47 -10.67 -25.47
N GLY A 93 17.69 -9.55 -24.78
CA GLY A 93 17.55 -8.19 -25.32
C GLY A 93 16.17 -7.55 -25.10
N GLU A 94 15.14 -8.35 -24.77
CA GLU A 94 13.80 -7.84 -24.48
C GLU A 94 13.71 -7.21 -23.08
N ARG A 95 12.66 -6.40 -22.88
CA ARG A 95 12.37 -5.67 -21.64
C ARG A 95 11.26 -6.34 -20.83
N PHE A 96 11.23 -6.09 -19.53
CA PHE A 96 10.20 -6.61 -18.61
C PHE A 96 8.93 -5.76 -18.62
N VAL A 97 8.37 -5.49 -19.81
CA VAL A 97 7.27 -4.53 -20.00
C VAL A 97 6.01 -4.96 -19.26
N LEU A 98 5.63 -6.24 -19.32
CA LEU A 98 4.44 -6.73 -18.64
C LEU A 98 4.55 -6.59 -17.11
N THR A 99 5.68 -7.00 -16.52
CA THR A 99 5.97 -6.75 -15.10
C THR A 99 5.89 -5.27 -14.76
N SER A 100 6.49 -4.41 -15.59
CA SER A 100 6.47 -2.95 -15.40
C SER A 100 5.05 -2.39 -15.35
N VAL A 101 4.20 -2.75 -16.31
CA VAL A 101 2.80 -2.28 -16.36
C VAL A 101 2.03 -2.69 -15.11
N ILE A 102 2.14 -3.95 -14.70
CA ILE A 102 1.42 -4.45 -13.50
C ILE A 102 1.96 -3.77 -12.22
N GLN A 103 3.27 -3.55 -12.14
CA GLN A 103 3.87 -2.84 -11.01
C GLN A 103 3.45 -1.36 -10.97
N LEU A 104 3.30 -0.71 -12.11
CA LEU A 104 2.79 0.66 -12.21
C LEU A 104 1.29 0.75 -11.87
N LEU A 105 0.50 -0.30 -12.15
CA LEU A 105 -0.87 -0.39 -11.65
C LEU A 105 -0.92 -0.50 -10.12
N SER A 106 -0.03 -1.31 -9.52
CA SER A 106 0.13 -1.35 -8.06
C SER A 106 0.48 0.03 -7.49
N CYS A 107 1.42 0.74 -8.11
CA CYS A 107 1.81 2.10 -7.78
C CYS A 107 0.63 3.09 -7.85
N LEU A 108 -0.15 3.03 -8.92
CA LEU A 108 -1.33 3.89 -9.08
C LEU A 108 -2.35 3.64 -7.98
N CYS A 109 -2.61 2.39 -7.63
CA CYS A 109 -3.57 2.03 -6.58
C CYS A 109 -3.16 2.56 -5.19
N VAL A 110 -1.90 2.39 -4.77
CA VAL A 110 -1.44 2.92 -3.47
C VAL A 110 -1.42 4.45 -3.43
N MET A 111 -1.07 5.10 -4.55
CA MET A 111 -1.13 6.56 -4.66
C MET A 111 -2.56 7.08 -4.50
N ILE A 112 -3.54 6.43 -5.14
CA ILE A 112 -4.96 6.78 -5.01
C ILE A 112 -5.41 6.59 -3.56
N ALA A 113 -5.09 5.45 -2.93
CA ALA A 113 -5.44 5.17 -1.53
C ALA A 113 -4.92 6.26 -0.59
N ALA A 114 -3.61 6.56 -0.66
CA ALA A 114 -2.98 7.55 0.20
C ALA A 114 -3.52 8.97 -0.07
N SER A 115 -3.81 9.31 -1.33
CA SER A 115 -4.35 10.63 -1.70
C SER A 115 -5.78 10.83 -1.21
N ILE A 116 -6.66 9.84 -1.40
CA ILE A 116 -8.04 9.88 -0.86
C ILE A 116 -7.98 10.03 0.65
N TYR A 117 -7.15 9.23 1.32
CA TYR A 117 -7.04 9.29 2.77
C TYR A 117 -6.54 10.67 3.25
N THR A 118 -5.54 11.24 2.58
CA THR A 118 -5.01 12.59 2.88
C THR A 118 -6.09 13.67 2.72
N ASP A 119 -6.88 13.59 1.65
CA ASP A 119 -7.96 14.54 1.35
C ASP A 119 -9.09 14.46 2.39
N ARG A 120 -9.48 13.24 2.78
CA ARG A 120 -10.64 12.97 3.65
C ARG A 120 -10.30 12.91 5.14
N HIS A 121 -9.05 13.07 5.56
CA HIS A 121 -8.64 12.83 6.95
C HIS A 121 -9.42 13.66 7.98
N GLU A 122 -9.65 14.96 7.72
CA GLU A 122 -10.41 15.81 8.65
C GLU A 122 -11.85 15.30 8.82
N ASP A 123 -12.54 15.03 7.72
CA ASP A 123 -13.93 14.52 7.73
C ASP A 123 -14.01 13.14 8.39
N LEU A 124 -13.01 12.29 8.17
CA LEU A 124 -12.91 10.98 8.81
C LEU A 124 -12.86 11.15 10.33
N HIS A 125 -11.86 11.87 10.85
CA HIS A 125 -11.55 11.91 12.27
C HIS A 125 -12.38 12.91 13.08
N GLN A 126 -13.13 13.81 12.42
CA GLN A 126 -14.15 14.64 13.07
C GLN A 126 -15.54 13.98 13.09
N SER A 127 -15.75 12.89 12.35
CA SER A 127 -17.05 12.23 12.27
C SER A 127 -17.48 11.61 13.62
N HIS A 128 -18.77 11.73 13.94
CA HIS A 128 -19.39 11.10 15.11
C HIS A 128 -19.48 9.56 15.04
N GLY A 129 -18.95 8.93 13.98
CA GLY A 129 -18.96 7.47 13.83
C GLY A 129 -17.97 6.77 14.77
N TYR A 130 -16.93 7.47 15.20
CA TYR A 130 -15.95 6.93 16.14
C TYR A 130 -16.51 6.87 17.57
N ARG A 131 -16.34 5.72 18.24
CA ARG A 131 -16.82 5.48 19.61
C ARG A 131 -16.00 6.21 20.69
N MET A 132 -14.94 6.90 20.29
CA MET A 132 -14.07 7.74 21.12
C MET A 132 -13.55 8.92 20.30
N GLU A 133 -13.08 9.97 20.97
CA GLU A 133 -12.53 11.17 20.34
C GLU A 133 -11.18 10.88 19.67
N VAL A 134 -11.17 10.83 18.32
CA VAL A 134 -9.94 10.62 17.52
C VAL A 134 -9.41 11.86 16.81
N SER A 135 -10.11 12.99 16.94
CA SER A 135 -9.77 14.25 16.27
C SER A 135 -8.38 14.79 16.60
N LYS A 136 -7.84 14.44 17.77
CA LYS A 136 -6.49 14.86 18.24
C LYS A 136 -5.36 13.93 17.80
N GLY A 137 -5.64 12.94 16.98
CA GLY A 137 -4.61 12.05 16.46
C GLY A 137 -3.71 12.71 15.43
N GLN A 138 -2.82 11.90 14.86
CA GLN A 138 -1.88 12.28 13.82
C GLN A 138 -1.64 11.09 12.90
N TYR A 139 -1.07 11.35 11.72
CA TYR A 139 -0.69 10.31 10.78
C TYR A 139 0.24 9.29 11.45
N GLY A 140 -0.21 8.04 11.46
CA GLY A 140 0.55 6.90 11.97
C GLY A 140 1.50 6.31 10.94
N TYR A 141 2.31 5.36 11.40
CA TYR A 141 3.38 4.81 10.58
C TYR A 141 2.87 4.05 9.35
N SER A 142 1.71 3.39 9.41
CA SER A 142 1.16 2.65 8.26
C SER A 142 0.85 3.57 7.09
N PHE A 143 0.36 4.79 7.35
CA PHE A 143 0.15 5.81 6.32
C PHE A 143 1.46 6.26 5.69
N VAL A 144 2.49 6.51 6.51
CA VAL A 144 3.83 6.87 6.02
C VAL A 144 4.41 5.74 5.16
N LEU A 145 4.26 4.48 5.59
CA LEU A 145 4.70 3.33 4.82
C LEU A 145 3.96 3.20 3.47
N ALA A 146 2.69 3.62 3.37
CA ALA A 146 1.98 3.65 2.09
C ALA A 146 2.62 4.63 1.09
N TRP A 147 3.02 5.83 1.53
CA TRP A 147 3.74 6.79 0.67
C TRP A 147 5.14 6.31 0.29
N ILE A 148 5.85 5.65 1.20
CA ILE A 148 7.14 5.01 0.88
C ILE A 148 6.92 3.86 -0.13
N ALA A 149 5.87 3.05 0.05
CA ALA A 149 5.51 1.98 -0.87
C ALA A 149 5.15 2.53 -2.26
N PHE A 150 4.47 3.67 -2.35
CA PHE A 150 4.25 4.39 -3.62
C PHE A 150 5.59 4.70 -4.32
N ALA A 151 6.53 5.34 -3.63
CA ALA A 151 7.82 5.68 -4.23
C ALA A 151 8.58 4.43 -4.70
N PHE A 152 8.57 3.37 -3.88
CA PHE A 152 9.23 2.11 -4.21
C PHE A 152 8.57 1.40 -5.40
N THR A 153 7.25 1.32 -5.44
CA THR A 153 6.52 0.71 -6.56
C THR A 153 6.71 1.50 -7.86
N LEU A 154 6.77 2.83 -7.81
CA LEU A 154 7.07 3.68 -8.96
C LEU A 154 8.48 3.42 -9.51
N ILE A 155 9.49 3.50 -8.64
CA ILE A 155 10.88 3.26 -9.02
C ILE A 155 11.03 1.84 -9.59
N SER A 156 10.40 0.85 -8.96
CA SER A 156 10.41 -0.54 -9.42
C SER A 156 9.76 -0.68 -10.80
N GLY A 157 8.59 -0.09 -11.00
CA GLY A 157 7.87 -0.10 -12.27
C GLY A 157 8.69 0.51 -13.41
N VAL A 158 9.30 1.68 -13.19
CA VAL A 158 10.19 2.34 -14.17
C VAL A 158 11.45 1.50 -14.42
N MET A 159 12.04 0.94 -13.36
CA MET A 159 13.21 0.07 -13.48
C MET A 159 12.93 -1.13 -14.39
N TYR A 160 11.81 -1.84 -14.22
CA TYR A 160 11.42 -2.95 -15.11
C TYR A 160 11.22 -2.53 -16.57
N LEU A 161 10.80 -1.28 -16.81
CA LEU A 161 10.63 -0.74 -18.16
C LEU A 161 11.97 -0.51 -18.86
N VAL A 162 12.96 -0.01 -18.12
CA VAL A 162 14.27 0.35 -18.67
C VAL A 162 15.16 -0.90 -18.85
N LEU A 163 15.11 -1.83 -17.90
CA LEU A 163 15.97 -3.01 -17.89
C LEU A 163 15.70 -3.95 -19.06
N ARG A 164 16.80 -4.50 -19.60
CA ARG A 164 16.80 -5.50 -20.67
C ARG A 164 17.46 -6.78 -20.20
N LYS A 165 16.92 -7.93 -20.62
CA LYS A 165 17.56 -9.23 -20.39
C LYS A 165 18.89 -9.28 -21.14
N ARG A 166 20.01 -9.40 -20.44
CA ARG A 166 21.35 -9.53 -21.06
C ARG A 166 21.64 -10.99 -21.47
N LYS A 167 22.69 -11.18 -22.29
CA LYS A 167 23.27 -12.50 -22.63
C LYS A 167 23.57 -13.25 -21.34
#